data_AF-A0A256ZLS1-F1
#
_entry.id   AF-A0A256ZLS1-F1
#
_cell.length_a   1.000
_cell.length_b   1.000
_cell.length_c   1.000
_cell.angle_alpha   90.00
_cell.angle_beta   90.00
_cell.angle_gamma   90.00
#
_symmetry.space_group_name_H-M   'P 1'
#
loop_
_entity.id
_entity.type
_entity.pdbx_description
1 polymer ?
#
loop_
_entity_poly.entity_id
_entity_poly.type
_entity_poly.pdbx_seq_one_letter_code
_entity_poly.pdbx_strand_id
1 'polypeptide(L)' 'MQHIVASKRRPTTIGDVERFHGSYVREAHLFPLHEAYIHHWNYVRPHQGIGYSTPAKLYFNNKT' A
#
# COMPACT_ATOMS: atom_id res chain seq x y z
N MET A 1 -0.45 -4.01 21.83
CA MET A 1 -0.88 -4.27 20.43
C MET A 1 -2.10 -5.16 20.46
N GLN A 2 -3.16 -4.78 19.76
CA GLN A 2 -4.35 -5.63 19.59
C GLN A 2 -4.24 -6.34 18.25
N HIS A 3 -4.26 -7.67 18.25
CA HIS A 3 -4.30 -8.44 17.02
C HIS A 3 -5.75 -8.62 16.57
N ILE A 4 -6.07 -8.16 15.37
CA ILE A 4 -7.38 -8.32 14.75
C ILE A 4 -7.16 -9.11 13.47
N VAL A 5 -7.83 -10.26 13.36
CA VAL A 5 -7.72 -11.13 12.19
C VAL A 5 -8.81 -10.80 11.18
N ALA A 6 -8.46 -10.80 9.89
CA ALA A 6 -9.43 -10.69 8.82
C ALA A 6 -10.34 -11.93 8.78
N SER A 7 -11.59 -11.75 8.37
CA SER A 7 -12.52 -12.86 8.17
C SER A 7 -12.12 -13.68 6.94
N LYS A 8 -12.17 -15.01 7.05
CA LYS A 8 -11.89 -15.91 5.93
C LYS A 8 -12.87 -15.64 4.78
N ARG A 9 -12.35 -15.61 3.54
CA ARG A 9 -13.14 -15.42 2.30
C ARG A 9 -13.85 -14.06 2.21
N ARG A 10 -13.31 -13.02 2.84
CA ARG A 10 -13.77 -11.63 2.69
C ARG A 10 -12.69 -10.79 2.00
N PRO A 11 -12.64 -10.79 0.64
CA PRO A 11 -11.60 -10.08 -0.10
C PRO A 11 -11.64 -8.57 0.15
N THR A 12 -12.79 -8.02 0.55
CA THR A 12 -12.94 -6.59 0.88
C THR A 12 -12.13 -6.15 2.10
N THR A 13 -11.72 -7.06 2.97
CA THR A 13 -10.95 -6.72 4.19
C THR A 13 -9.44 -6.80 3.97
N ILE A 14 -8.98 -7.62 3.03
CA ILE A 14 -7.56 -7.84 2.74
C ILE A 14 -7.13 -7.27 1.37
N GLY A 15 -8.07 -6.74 0.59
CA GLY A 15 -7.85 -6.34 -0.79
C GLY A 15 -6.77 -5.29 -0.98
N ASP A 16 -6.62 -4.34 -0.05
CA ASP A 16 -5.53 -3.35 -0.11
C ASP A 16 -4.16 -3.99 0.07
N VAL A 17 -4.06 -4.97 0.97
CA VAL A 17 -2.84 -5.76 1.18
C VAL A 17 -2.55 -6.62 -0.04
N GLU A 18 -3.55 -7.29 -0.60
CA GLU A 18 -3.42 -8.07 -1.83
C GLU A 18 -2.98 -7.21 -3.01
N ARG A 19 -3.53 -5.99 -3.15
CA ARG A 19 -3.17 -5.03 -4.19
C ARG A 19 -1.71 -4.58 -4.07
N PHE A 20 -1.23 -4.31 -2.86
CA PHE A 20 0.18 -4.02 -2.62
C PHE A 20 1.06 -5.20 -3.04
N HIS A 21 0.78 -6.41 -2.54
CA HIS A 21 1.59 -7.60 -2.85
C HIS A 21 1.59 -7.92 -4.35
N GLY A 22 0.44 -7.82 -5.03
CA GLY A 22 0.36 -8.03 -6.46
C GLY A 22 1.20 -7.04 -7.26
N SER A 23 1.24 -5.77 -6.81
CA SER A 23 2.08 -4.75 -7.45
C SER A 23 3.56 -4.97 -7.14
N TYR A 24 3.88 -5.37 -5.91
CA TYR A 24 5.23 -5.72 -5.49
C TYR A 24 5.80 -6.82 -6.39
N VAL A 25 5.07 -7.92 -6.59
CA VAL A 25 5.51 -9.03 -7.46
C VAL A 25 5.77 -8.56 -8.89
N ARG A 26 4.93 -7.66 -9.42
CA ARG A 26 5.05 -7.17 -10.80
C ARG A 26 6.14 -6.12 -11.01
N GLU A 27 6.49 -5.34 -10.01
CA GLU A 27 7.24 -4.10 -10.21
C GLU A 27 8.49 -3.99 -9.33
N ALA A 28 8.56 -4.66 -8.18
CA ALA A 28 9.64 -4.46 -7.22
C ALA A 28 11.02 -4.84 -7.77
N HIS A 29 11.07 -5.77 -8.74
CA HIS A 29 12.30 -6.16 -9.42
C HIS A 29 12.91 -5.04 -10.29
N LEU A 30 12.14 -3.98 -10.59
CA LEU A 30 12.63 -2.80 -11.30
C LEU A 30 13.42 -1.85 -10.38
N PHE A 31 13.42 -2.12 -9.08
CA PHE A 31 14.08 -1.29 -8.08
C PHE A 31 15.33 -2.01 -7.57
N PRO A 32 16.43 -1.28 -7.32
CA PRO A 32 17.68 -1.88 -6.87
C PRO A 32 17.59 -2.47 -5.46
N LEU A 33 16.66 -1.96 -4.64
CA LEU A 33 16.46 -2.36 -3.24
C LEU A 33 14.97 -2.40 -2.92
N HIS A 34 14.58 -3.30 -2.01
CA HIS A 34 13.22 -3.39 -1.47
C HIS A 34 12.74 -2.03 -0.93
N GLU A 35 13.57 -1.35 -0.15
CA GLU A 35 13.25 -0.05 0.44
C GLU A 35 12.97 1.02 -0.62
N ALA A 36 13.69 0.99 -1.75
CA ALA A 36 13.44 1.92 -2.85
C ALA A 36 12.03 1.73 -3.44
N TYR A 37 11.57 0.48 -3.57
CA TYR A 37 10.20 0.20 -3.97
C TYR A 37 9.18 0.69 -2.93
N ILE A 38 9.41 0.42 -1.64
CA ILE A 38 8.53 0.87 -0.55
C ILE A 38 8.42 2.40 -0.52
N HIS A 39 9.55 3.10 -0.68
CA HIS A 39 9.57 4.56 -0.76
C HIS A 39 8.77 5.04 -1.98
N HIS A 40 9.01 4.46 -3.15
CA HIS A 40 8.27 4.80 -4.36
C HIS A 40 6.75 4.59 -4.18
N TRP A 41 6.33 3.45 -3.64
CA TRP A 41 4.92 3.13 -3.42
C TRP A 41 4.23 4.12 -2.47
N ASN A 42 4.89 4.50 -1.38
CA ASN A 42 4.30 5.31 -0.31
C ASN A 42 4.39 6.82 -0.56
N TYR A 43 5.45 7.30 -1.21
CA TYR A 43 5.75 8.73 -1.30
C TYR A 43 5.72 9.30 -2.72
N VAL A 44 5.85 8.45 -3.75
CA VAL A 44 5.98 8.91 -5.16
C VAL A 44 4.75 8.52 -5.99
N ARG A 45 4.28 7.29 -5.87
CA ARG A 45 3.18 6.75 -6.69
C ARG A 45 1.84 7.39 -6.30
N PRO A 46 1.13 8.04 -7.24
CA PRO A 46 -0.26 8.43 -7.03
C PRO A 46 -1.18 7.21 -7.17
N HIS A 47 -2.16 7.08 -6.28
CA HIS A 47 -3.11 5.97 -6.30
C HIS A 47 -4.52 6.48 -6.58
N GLN A 48 -5.16 5.93 -7.60
CA GLN A 48 -6.51 6.34 -8.01
C GLN A 48 -7.56 6.15 -6.90
N GLY A 49 -7.46 5.07 -6.12
CA GLY A 49 -8.41 4.75 -5.05
C GLY A 49 -8.44 5.77 -3.90
N ILE A 50 -7.48 6.70 -3.88
CA ILE A 50 -7.35 7.74 -2.87
C ILE A 50 -7.19 9.13 -3.50
N GLY A 51 -7.87 9.35 -4.64
CA GLY A 51 -7.92 10.66 -5.30
C GLY A 51 -6.60 11.09 -5.92
N TYR A 52 -5.81 10.15 -6.44
CA TYR A 52 -4.48 10.39 -7.01
C TYR A 52 -3.46 11.01 -6.03
N SER A 53 -3.72 10.88 -4.72
CA SER A 53 -2.74 11.20 -3.68
C SER A 53 -1.79 10.02 -3.44
N THR A 54 -0.76 10.25 -2.63
CA THR A 54 0.16 9.21 -2.13
C THR A 54 -0.32 8.69 -0.77
N PRO A 55 -0.04 7.42 -0.41
CA PRO A 55 -0.41 6.85 0.87
C PRO A 55 0.14 7.66 2.05
N ALA A 56 1.41 8.08 1.97
CA ALA A 56 2.03 8.88 3.00
C ALA A 56 1.29 10.21 3.22
N LYS A 57 0.96 10.93 2.14
CA LYS A 57 0.26 12.22 2.24
C LYS A 57 -1.08 12.09 2.97
N LEU A 58 -1.88 11.06 2.66
CA LEU A 58 -3.15 10.85 3.36
C LEU A 58 -2.97 10.44 4.82
N TYR A 59 -2.02 9.54 5.08
CA TYR A 59 -1.76 9.06 6.42
C TYR A 59 -1.34 10.20 7.36
N PHE A 60 -0.49 11.11 6.88
CA PHE A 60 -0.02 12.25 7.67
C PHE A 60 -1.03 13.40 7.72
N ASN A 61 -1.83 13.62 6.67
CA ASN A 61 -2.88 14.65 6.69
C ASN A 61 -4.06 14.31 7.64
N ASN A 62 -4.35 13.02 7.83
CA ASN A 62 -5.42 12.58 8.74
C ASN A 62 -4.99 12.51 10.21
N LYS A 63 -3.77 12.96 10.56
CA LYS A 63 -3.24 12.98 11.93
C LYS A 63 -3.29 14.35 12.61
N THR A 64 -3.81 15.36 11.92
CA THR A 64 -4.17 16.68 12.47
C THR A 64 -5.63 16.72 12.86
#